data_AF-A0A9R0YEJ9-F1
#
_entry.id   AF-A0A9R0YEJ9-F1
#
_cell.length_a   1.000
_cell.length_b   1.000
_cell.length_c   1.000
_cell.angle_alpha   90.00
_cell.angle_beta   90.00
_cell.angle_gamma   90.00
#
_symmetry.space_group_name_H-M   'P 1'
#
loop_
_entity.id
_entity.type
_entity.pdbx_description
1 polymer ?
#
loop_
_entity_poly.entity_id
_entity_poly.type
_entity_poly.pdbx_seq_one_letter_code
_entity_poly.pdbx_strand_id
1 'polypeptide(L)'
;MLAVFYFLQGMGPVSSANSISTVKVLALGCHSYRLNAVLDILRWFPCLGKLYVTFGMQKQNLPHYDRPHPMECLQTHLKEVVLKYFNGYEQHIDFARFFVLNAKVVNKIEFHVREDHYSNEFVARQHTLFEAENRASPDAQFEFRKTCGSIDYHVSKHIHDLSVADPFADRVDA
;
A
#
# COMPACT_ATOMS: atom_id res chain seq x y z
N MET A 1 -2.18 14.64 -8.57
CA MET A 1 -2.79 13.54 -9.34
C MET A 1 -2.76 12.29 -8.46
N LEU A 2 -3.93 11.73 -8.14
CA LEU A 2 -4.05 10.42 -7.48
C LEU A 2 -4.08 9.39 -8.61
N ALA A 3 -3.13 8.47 -8.63
CA ALA A 3 -3.18 7.33 -9.55
C ALA A 3 -3.71 6.12 -8.78
N VAL A 4 -4.84 5.57 -9.23
CA VAL A 4 -5.43 4.34 -8.67
C VAL A 4 -5.20 3.25 -9.71
N PHE A 5 -4.35 2.27 -9.38
CA PHE A 5 -4.09 1.12 -10.24
C PHE A 5 -4.69 -0.14 -9.58
N TYR A 6 -5.67 -0.75 -10.23
CA TYR A 6 -6.13 -2.11 -9.91
C TYR A 6 -5.39 -3.07 -10.86
N PHE A 7 -4.52 -3.92 -10.31
CA PHE A 7 -3.69 -4.78 -11.15
C PHE A 7 -4.46 -6.00 -11.65
N LEU A 8 -4.67 -6.05 -12.97
CA LEU A 8 -4.81 -7.29 -13.74
C LEU A 8 -3.39 -7.82 -14.01
N GLN A 9 -3.18 -9.13 -13.87
CA GLN A 9 -1.89 -9.78 -14.05
C GLN A 9 -1.19 -9.40 -15.37
N GLY A 10 0.11 -9.10 -15.29
CA GLY A 10 1.02 -9.10 -16.44
C GLY A 10 1.46 -7.73 -16.96
N MET A 11 2.41 -7.09 -16.29
CA MET A 11 3.27 -6.09 -16.95
C MET A 11 4.72 -6.46 -16.64
N GLY A 12 5.49 -6.79 -17.68
CA GLY A 12 6.91 -7.13 -17.59
C GLY A 12 7.81 -5.89 -17.36
N PRO A 13 9.12 -6.08 -17.14
CA PRO A 13 10.02 -5.00 -16.82
C PRO A 13 10.26 -4.13 -18.05
N VAL A 14 9.66 -2.94 -18.09
CA VAL A 14 9.92 -1.92 -19.12
C VAL A 14 10.88 -0.86 -18.55
N SER A 15 11.77 -0.35 -19.39
CA SER A 15 12.98 0.41 -19.06
C SER A 15 12.77 1.67 -18.17
N SER A 16 13.87 2.14 -17.56
CA SER A 16 13.91 3.30 -16.64
C SER A 16 13.47 4.65 -17.25
N ALA A 17 13.16 4.70 -18.54
CA ALA A 17 12.69 5.91 -19.23
C ALA A 17 11.24 6.29 -18.90
N ASN A 18 10.51 5.43 -18.17
CA ASN A 18 9.08 5.59 -17.88
C ASN A 18 8.78 6.02 -16.42
N SER A 19 9.73 6.66 -15.73
CA SER A 19 9.45 7.15 -14.37
C SER A 19 8.51 8.38 -14.42
N ILE A 20 7.48 8.37 -13.57
CA ILE A 20 6.44 9.38 -13.47
C ILE A 20 6.60 10.09 -12.12
N SER A 21 7.35 11.18 -12.10
CA SER A 21 7.63 11.98 -10.89
C SER A 21 6.44 12.84 -10.42
N THR A 22 5.39 12.98 -11.23
CA THR A 22 4.21 13.79 -10.89
C THR A 22 3.25 13.09 -9.92
N VAL A 23 3.35 11.76 -9.78
CA VAL A 23 2.52 10.97 -8.87
C VAL A 23 3.10 11.05 -7.46
N LYS A 24 2.35 11.69 -6.56
CA LYS A 24 2.70 11.84 -5.14
C LYS A 24 1.93 10.89 -4.22
N VAL A 25 0.79 10.36 -4.70
CA VAL A 25 -0.06 9.45 -3.94
C VAL A 25 -0.45 8.28 -4.85
N LEU A 26 -0.24 7.07 -4.36
CA LEU A 26 -0.51 5.83 -5.08
C LEU A 26 -1.33 4.90 -4.20
N ALA A 27 -2.37 4.30 -4.77
CA ALA A 27 -3.15 3.26 -4.12
C ALA A 27 -3.10 1.97 -4.93
N LEU A 28 -2.81 0.85 -4.25
CA LEU A 28 -2.64 -0.47 -4.84
C LEU A 28 -3.50 -1.52 -4.11
N GLY A 29 -4.13 -2.41 -4.89
CA GLY A 29 -4.72 -3.64 -4.38
C GLY A 29 -3.72 -4.79 -4.42
N CYS A 30 -3.47 -5.44 -3.29
CA CYS A 30 -2.51 -6.53 -3.13
C CYS A 30 -3.24 -7.84 -2.76
N HIS A 31 -3.65 -8.59 -3.77
CA HIS A 31 -4.41 -9.84 -3.60
C HIS A 31 -3.54 -11.07 -3.29
N SER A 32 -2.25 -11.01 -3.66
CA SER A 32 -1.31 -12.14 -3.54
C SER A 32 -0.19 -11.90 -2.52
N TYR A 33 -0.28 -10.81 -1.74
CA TYR A 33 0.72 -10.40 -0.74
C TYR A 33 2.17 -10.26 -1.28
N ARG A 34 2.35 -10.09 -2.60
CA ARG A 34 3.68 -10.02 -3.20
C ARG A 34 4.31 -8.64 -3.01
N LEU A 35 5.22 -8.55 -2.06
CA LEU A 35 5.97 -7.33 -1.76
C LEU A 35 6.64 -6.73 -3.00
N ASN A 36 7.51 -7.44 -3.74
CA ASN A 36 8.16 -6.83 -4.90
C ASN A 36 7.26 -6.61 -6.11
N ALA A 37 6.06 -7.17 -6.20
CA ALA A 37 5.12 -6.66 -7.19
C ALA A 37 4.80 -5.18 -6.89
N VAL A 38 4.64 -4.83 -5.61
CA VAL A 38 4.52 -3.44 -5.18
C VAL A 38 5.84 -2.70 -5.38
N LEU A 39 6.99 -3.27 -5.01
CA LEU A 39 8.28 -2.59 -5.16
C LEU A 39 8.63 -2.28 -6.63
N ASP A 40 8.35 -3.20 -7.55
CA ASP A 40 8.57 -3.01 -8.99
C ASP A 40 7.74 -1.84 -9.52
N ILE A 41 6.50 -1.68 -9.02
CA ILE A 41 5.65 -0.53 -9.33
C ILE A 41 6.23 0.77 -8.73
N LEU A 42 6.71 0.73 -7.48
CA LEU A 42 7.28 1.90 -6.81
C LEU A 42 8.49 2.49 -7.55
N ARG A 43 9.23 1.66 -8.32
CA ARG A 43 10.34 2.12 -9.17
C ARG A 43 9.91 3.16 -10.21
N TRP A 44 8.64 3.17 -10.60
CA TRP A 44 8.13 4.12 -11.59
C TRP A 44 7.74 5.46 -10.96
N PHE A 45 7.71 5.57 -9.63
CA PHE A 45 7.22 6.76 -8.93
C PHE A 45 8.27 7.30 -7.95
N PRO A 46 9.36 7.90 -8.46
CA PRO A 46 10.50 8.32 -7.63
C PRO A 46 10.14 9.40 -6.59
N CYS A 47 9.10 10.20 -6.85
CA CYS A 47 8.62 11.26 -5.96
C CYS A 47 7.38 10.88 -5.14
N LEU A 48 7.09 9.58 -5.00
CA LEU A 48 5.93 9.11 -4.26
C LEU A 48 6.02 9.53 -2.79
N GLY A 49 5.05 10.31 -2.32
CA GLY A 49 4.96 10.81 -0.94
C GLY A 49 4.09 9.94 -0.04
N LYS A 50 3.06 9.30 -0.59
CA LYS A 50 2.12 8.47 0.17
C LYS A 50 1.71 7.21 -0.60
N LEU A 51 1.75 6.08 0.07
CA LEU A 51 1.35 4.78 -0.47
C LEU A 51 0.18 4.20 0.32
N TYR A 52 -0.86 3.76 -0.39
CA TYR A 52 -1.91 2.91 0.16
C TYR A 52 -1.78 1.50 -0.43
N VAL A 53 -1.79 0.48 0.42
CA VAL A 53 -1.83 -0.93 0.01
C VAL A 53 -3.03 -1.58 0.64
N THR A 54 -3.88 -2.19 -0.18
CA THR A 54 -5.10 -2.87 0.25
C THR A 54 -4.94 -4.36 0.13
N PHE A 55 -4.86 -5.06 1.26
CA PHE A 55 -4.72 -6.51 1.26
C PHE A 55 -6.01 -7.21 0.85
N GLY A 56 -5.89 -8.19 -0.07
CA GLY A 56 -7.00 -9.06 -0.45
C GLY A 56 -7.33 -10.08 0.64
N MET A 57 -8.50 -10.72 0.53
CA MET A 57 -9.00 -11.71 1.50
C MET A 57 -8.49 -13.14 1.25
N GLN A 58 -7.82 -13.42 0.13
CA GLN A 58 -7.42 -14.78 -0.22
C GLN A 58 -5.99 -15.09 0.22
N LYS A 59 -5.85 -16.11 1.07
CA LYS A 59 -4.56 -16.74 1.38
C LYS A 59 -4.06 -17.51 0.17
N GLN A 60 -3.00 -17.02 -0.48
CA GLN A 60 -2.14 -17.87 -1.28
C GLN A 60 -0.78 -17.95 -0.62
N ASN A 61 -0.35 -19.17 -0.31
CA ASN A 61 1.00 -19.46 0.13
C ASN A 61 1.89 -19.47 -1.11
N LEU A 62 2.76 -18.47 -1.25
CA LEU A 62 3.84 -18.54 -2.23
C LEU A 62 5.08 -17.84 -1.64
N PRO A 63 6.27 -18.45 -1.76
CA PRO A 63 7.48 -17.87 -1.19
C PRO A 63 7.98 -16.68 -2.03
N HIS A 64 8.69 -15.76 -1.36
CA HIS A 64 9.47 -14.68 -1.97
C HIS A 64 10.45 -14.06 -0.93
N TYR A 65 11.63 -13.48 -1.22
CA TYR A 65 12.19 -12.77 -2.37
C TYR A 65 13.74 -12.73 -2.40
N ASP A 66 14.29 -12.43 -3.59
CA ASP A 66 15.64 -11.89 -3.85
C ASP A 66 15.78 -10.39 -3.51
N ARG A 67 17.03 -9.94 -3.32
CA ARG A 67 17.38 -8.60 -2.82
C ARG A 67 16.84 -7.45 -3.70
N PRO A 68 16.01 -6.53 -3.16
CA PRO A 68 15.54 -5.37 -3.91
C PRO A 68 16.65 -4.34 -4.07
N HIS A 69 16.63 -3.65 -5.22
CA HIS A 69 17.48 -2.49 -5.48
C HIS A 69 16.96 -1.28 -4.71
N PRO A 70 17.81 -0.33 -4.28
CA PRO A 70 17.36 0.87 -3.59
C PRO A 70 16.38 1.66 -4.46
N MET A 71 15.19 1.94 -3.92
CA MET A 71 14.17 2.76 -4.58
C MET A 71 14.24 4.19 -4.09
N GLU A 72 14.33 5.14 -5.02
CA GLU A 72 14.50 6.56 -4.72
C GLU A 72 13.43 7.08 -3.77
N CYS A 73 12.15 6.79 -4.03
CA CYS A 73 11.03 7.27 -3.21
C CYS A 73 11.14 6.88 -1.74
N LEU A 74 11.62 5.67 -1.42
CA LEU A 74 11.84 5.22 -0.03
C LEU A 74 12.92 6.02 0.70
N GLN A 75 13.87 6.56 -0.05
CA GLN A 75 15.01 7.28 0.50
C GLN A 75 14.72 8.78 0.64
N THR A 76 13.87 9.35 -0.21
CA THR A 76 13.75 10.82 -0.35
C THR A 76 12.34 11.37 -0.21
N HIS A 77 11.28 10.64 -0.57
CA HIS A 77 9.94 11.22 -0.69
C HIS A 77 8.84 10.55 0.14
N LEU A 78 8.89 9.23 0.35
CA LEU A 78 7.78 8.48 0.95
C LEU A 78 7.64 8.81 2.44
N LYS A 79 6.62 9.59 2.78
CA LYS A 79 6.35 10.03 4.16
C LYS A 79 5.33 9.16 4.89
N GLU A 80 4.41 8.54 4.16
CA GLU A 80 3.29 7.82 4.76
C GLU A 80 2.97 6.53 4.01
N VAL A 81 2.78 5.45 4.76
CA VAL A 81 2.31 4.16 4.25
C VAL A 81 1.04 3.78 4.98
N VAL A 82 -0.01 3.40 4.25
CA VAL A 82 -1.29 2.96 4.81
C VAL A 82 -1.57 1.54 4.34
N LEU A 83 -1.68 0.61 5.28
CA LEU A 83 -1.92 -0.81 5.06
C LEU A 83 -3.36 -1.15 5.44
N LYS A 84 -4.23 -1.29 4.42
CA LYS A 84 -5.64 -1.63 4.56
C LYS A 84 -5.88 -3.12 4.64
N TYR A 85 -6.85 -3.50 5.48
CA TYR A 85 -7.19 -4.89 5.81
C TYR A 85 -6.00 -5.66 6.42
N PHE A 86 -5.22 -4.98 7.27
CA PHE A 86 -4.13 -5.59 7.99
C PHE A 86 -4.66 -6.51 9.09
N ASN A 87 -4.61 -7.83 8.85
CA ASN A 87 -5.03 -8.85 9.82
C ASN A 87 -3.86 -9.43 10.65
N GLY A 88 -2.64 -8.88 10.53
CA GLY A 88 -1.45 -9.36 11.27
C GLY A 88 -0.99 -10.76 10.89
N TYR A 89 -1.31 -11.25 9.70
CA TYR A 89 -0.67 -12.46 9.16
C TYR A 89 0.80 -12.21 8.89
N GLU A 90 1.61 -13.28 8.91
CA GLU A 90 3.05 -13.22 8.70
C GLU A 90 3.42 -12.41 7.44
N GLN A 91 2.73 -12.64 6.32
CA GLN A 91 2.98 -11.89 5.09
C GLN A 91 2.69 -10.40 5.21
N HIS A 92 1.67 -10.01 5.99
CA HIS A 92 1.38 -8.59 6.24
C HIS A 92 2.46 -7.96 7.13
N ILE A 93 2.92 -8.70 8.15
CA ILE A 93 3.98 -8.27 9.05
C ILE A 93 5.27 -8.07 8.28
N ASP A 94 5.67 -9.03 7.44
CA ASP A 94 6.86 -8.94 6.60
C ASP A 94 6.77 -7.77 5.61
N PHE A 95 5.58 -7.53 5.04
CA PHE A 95 5.33 -6.38 4.18
C PHE A 95 5.55 -5.06 4.92
N ALA A 96 5.02 -4.93 6.14
CA ALA A 96 5.22 -3.74 6.96
C ALA A 96 6.68 -3.56 7.38
N ARG A 97 7.30 -4.64 7.88
CA ARG A 97 8.71 -4.73 8.27
C ARG A 97 9.64 -4.22 7.17
N PHE A 98 9.35 -4.54 5.91
CA PHE A 98 10.15 -4.01 4.80
C PHE A 98 10.24 -2.47 4.82
N PHE A 99 9.11 -1.77 4.99
CA PHE A 99 9.12 -0.31 5.06
C PHE A 99 9.79 0.19 6.33
N VAL A 100 9.57 -0.48 7.46
CA VAL A 100 10.23 -0.16 8.74
C VAL A 100 11.76 -0.19 8.61
N LEU A 101 12.29 -1.22 7.95
CA LEU A 101 13.72 -1.45 7.82
C LEU A 101 14.38 -0.67 6.67
N ASN A 102 13.63 -0.17 5.69
CA ASN A 102 14.22 0.38 4.45
C ASN A 102 13.78 1.82 4.10
N ALA A 103 12.66 2.31 4.62
CA ALA A 103 12.13 3.63 4.27
C ALA A 103 12.65 4.70 5.24
N LYS A 104 13.66 5.46 4.80
CA LYS A 104 14.42 6.39 5.65
C LYS A 104 13.65 7.66 6.02
N VAL A 105 12.66 8.01 5.22
CA VAL A 105 11.92 9.28 5.33
C VAL A 105 10.46 9.10 5.69
N VAL A 106 10.02 7.88 6.01
CA VAL A 106 8.65 7.60 6.46
C VAL A 106 8.47 8.14 7.88
N ASN A 107 7.44 8.97 8.06
CA ASN A 107 7.09 9.53 9.36
C ASN A 107 5.97 8.73 10.03
N LYS A 108 5.14 8.02 9.24
CA LYS A 108 3.98 7.29 9.74
C LYS A 108 3.67 6.05 8.91
N ILE A 109 3.40 4.94 9.59
CA ILE A 109 2.77 3.75 9.02
C ILE A 109 1.44 3.52 9.73
N GLU A 110 0.35 3.51 8.95
CA GLU A 110 -1.01 3.37 9.45
C GLU A 110 -1.57 1.99 9.07
N PHE A 111 -2.03 1.24 10.07
CA PHE A 111 -2.57 -0.10 9.93
C PHE A 111 -4.09 -0.06 10.12
N HIS A 112 -4.81 -0.36 9.04
CA HIS A 112 -6.26 -0.41 9.01
C HIS A 112 -6.68 -1.86 9.23
N VAL A 113 -7.03 -2.17 10.47
CA VAL A 113 -7.34 -3.53 10.94
C VAL A 113 -8.85 -3.72 10.93
N ARG A 114 -9.30 -4.89 10.46
CA ARG A 114 -10.73 -5.21 10.51
C ARG A 114 -11.21 -5.27 11.96
N GLU A 115 -12.43 -4.78 12.18
CA GLU A 115 -13.00 -4.67 13.52
C GLU A 115 -13.02 -6.00 14.31
N ASP A 116 -13.28 -7.12 13.64
CA ASP A 116 -13.28 -8.48 14.23
C ASP A 116 -11.89 -8.99 14.62
N HIS A 117 -10.82 -8.40 14.05
CA HIS A 117 -9.43 -8.70 14.38
C HIS A 117 -8.78 -7.63 15.27
N TYR A 118 -9.45 -6.51 15.52
CA TYR A 118 -8.91 -5.43 16.32
C TYR A 118 -9.13 -5.72 17.81
N SER A 119 -8.03 -5.85 18.56
CA SER A 119 -8.03 -5.81 20.01
C SER A 119 -6.85 -5.00 20.52
N ASN A 120 -6.93 -4.49 21.75
CA ASN A 120 -5.81 -3.77 22.37
C ASN A 120 -4.58 -4.68 22.51
N GLU A 121 -4.79 -5.96 22.80
CA GLU A 121 -3.72 -6.97 22.85
C GLU A 121 -3.07 -7.17 21.48
N PHE A 122 -3.87 -7.26 20.41
CA PHE A 122 -3.35 -7.35 19.05
C PHE A 122 -2.48 -6.14 18.72
N VAL A 123 -2.98 -4.93 18.97
CA VAL A 123 -2.26 -3.68 18.71
C VAL A 123 -0.96 -3.62 19.51
N ALA A 124 -1.00 -3.94 20.80
CA ALA A 124 0.19 -3.96 21.66
C ALA A 124 1.26 -4.93 21.13
N ARG A 125 0.86 -6.14 20.71
CA ARG A 125 1.78 -7.12 20.12
C ARG A 125 2.48 -6.58 18.86
N GLN A 126 1.74 -5.91 17.98
CA GLN A 126 2.33 -5.35 16.75
C GLN A 126 3.26 -4.16 17.06
N HIS A 127 2.89 -3.30 18.01
CA HIS A 127 3.77 -2.21 18.47
C HIS A 127 5.11 -2.73 18.98
N THR A 128 5.08 -3.69 19.91
CA THR A 128 6.31 -4.29 20.45
C THR A 128 7.18 -4.88 19.35
N LEU A 129 6.58 -5.50 18.35
CA LEU A 129 7.30 -6.07 17.22
C LEU A 129 8.00 -5.00 16.38
N PHE A 130 7.30 -3.95 15.94
CA PHE A 130 7.89 -2.92 15.07
C PHE A 130 8.81 -1.93 15.80
N GLU A 131 8.60 -1.71 17.10
CA GLU A 131 9.47 -0.83 17.90
C GLU A 131 10.81 -1.48 18.23
N ALA A 132 10.87 -2.81 18.32
CA ALA A 132 12.10 -3.56 18.56
C ALA A 132 13.02 -3.64 17.31
N GLU A 133 12.50 -3.30 16.13
CA GLU A 133 13.27 -3.36 14.89
C GLU A 133 14.24 -2.18 14.74
N ASN A 134 15.36 -2.40 14.04
CA ASN A 134 16.30 -1.33 13.67
C ASN A 134 15.70 -0.46 12.57
N ARG A 135 14.82 0.47 12.95
CA ARG A 135 14.05 1.33 12.05
C ARG A 135 14.96 2.21 11.20
N ALA A 136 14.71 2.26 9.89
CA ALA A 136 15.40 3.17 8.97
C ALA A 136 15.07 4.64 9.23
N SER A 137 13.86 4.91 9.72
CA SER A 137 13.44 6.21 10.24
C SER A 137 13.15 6.10 11.74
N PRO A 138 14.00 6.68 12.61
CA PRO A 138 13.85 6.57 14.07
C PRO A 138 12.53 7.11 14.63
N ASP A 139 12.01 8.17 14.01
CA ASP A 139 10.83 8.91 14.46
C ASP A 139 9.53 8.40 13.81
N ALA A 140 9.59 7.32 13.03
CA ALA A 140 8.41 6.74 12.40
C ALA A 140 7.39 6.29 13.45
N GLN A 141 6.15 6.76 13.30
CA GLN A 141 5.02 6.41 14.15
C GLN A 141 4.22 5.25 13.56
N PHE A 142 3.72 4.38 14.42
CA PHE A 142 2.83 3.28 14.07
C PHE A 142 1.44 3.57 14.62
N GLU A 143 0.45 3.73 13.73
CA GLU A 143 -0.93 3.98 14.13
C GLU A 143 -1.82 2.81 13.72
N PHE A 144 -2.66 2.32 14.64
CA PHE A 144 -3.63 1.27 14.35
C PHE A 144 -5.04 1.86 14.40
N ARG A 145 -5.81 1.62 13.34
CA ARG A 145 -7.18 2.10 13.21
C ARG A 145 -8.12 0.95 12.90
N LYS A 146 -9.31 0.99 13.51
CA LYS A 146 -10.40 0.08 13.18
C LYS A 146 -10.97 0.44 11.82
N THR A 147 -11.18 -0.55 10.98
CA THR A 147 -11.88 -0.44 9.70
C THR A 147 -13.16 -1.26 9.77
N CYS A 148 -14.31 -0.61 9.59
CA CYS A 148 -15.59 -1.29 9.49
C CYS A 148 -15.71 -1.92 8.09
N GLY A 149 -15.87 -3.25 8.03
CA GLY A 149 -15.84 -4.01 6.77
C GLY A 149 -16.99 -3.70 5.80
N SER A 150 -18.03 -3.01 6.25
CA SER A 150 -19.24 -2.75 5.44
C SER A 150 -19.08 -1.59 4.45
N ILE A 151 -18.28 -0.56 4.74
CA ILE A 151 -18.27 0.67 3.92
C ILE A 151 -17.31 0.54 2.72
N ASP A 152 -16.14 -0.08 2.89
CA ASP A 152 -15.09 -0.10 1.86
C ASP A 152 -15.31 -1.25 0.82
N TYR A 153 -16.18 -2.23 1.12
CA TYR A 153 -16.62 -3.27 0.17
C TYR A 153 -17.58 -2.73 -0.89
N HIS A 154 -18.49 -1.81 -0.54
CA HIS A 154 -19.45 -1.26 -1.50
C HIS A 154 -18.82 -0.20 -2.40
N VAL A 155 -17.89 0.60 -1.86
CA VAL A 155 -17.14 1.60 -2.63
C VAL A 155 -16.19 0.91 -3.63
N SER A 156 -15.45 -0.13 -3.23
CA SER A 156 -14.59 -0.89 -4.15
C SER A 156 -15.36 -1.64 -5.24
N LYS A 157 -16.57 -2.14 -4.95
CA LYS A 157 -17.42 -2.80 -5.95
C LYS A 157 -17.99 -1.83 -7.01
N HIS A 158 -17.96 -0.52 -6.75
CA HIS A 158 -18.46 0.51 -7.67
C HIS A 158 -17.37 1.35 -8.34
N ILE A 159 -16.09 1.17 -7.99
CA ILE A 159 -14.96 1.87 -8.63
C ILE A 159 -14.51 1.18 -9.94
N HIS A 160 -15.08 0.03 -10.29
CA HIS A 160 -14.70 -0.71 -11.50
C HIS A 160 -15.40 -0.25 -12.78
N ASP A 161 -16.31 0.72 -12.73
CA ASP A 161 -17.09 1.06 -13.90
C ASP A 161 -16.65 2.38 -14.54
N LEU A 162 -15.53 2.32 -15.27
CA LEU A 162 -15.13 3.37 -16.22
C LEU A 162 -16.04 3.39 -17.48
N SER A 163 -17.09 2.56 -17.56
CA SER A 163 -18.10 2.60 -18.63
C SER A 163 -19.30 3.48 -18.29
N VAL A 164 -19.42 3.96 -17.04
CA VAL A 164 -20.41 4.97 -16.70
C VAL A 164 -19.96 6.28 -17.32
N ALA A 165 -20.78 6.81 -18.23
CA ALA A 165 -20.59 8.12 -18.82
C ALA A 165 -20.32 9.16 -17.72
N ASP A 166 -19.41 10.10 -18.00
CA ASP A 166 -19.05 11.17 -17.08
C ASP A 166 -20.32 11.83 -16.53
N PRO A 167 -20.60 11.76 -15.21
CA PRO A 167 -21.80 12.32 -14.61
C PRO A 167 -21.83 13.86 -14.69
N PHE A 168 -20.73 14.50 -15.10
CA PHE A 168 -20.61 15.93 -15.36
C PHE A 168 -20.44 16.26 -16.85
N ALA A 169 -20.58 15.29 -17.75
CA ALA A 169 -20.73 15.61 -19.16
C ALA A 169 -22.06 16.34 -19.35
N ASP A 170 -21.98 17.67 -19.44
CA ASP A 170 -23.08 18.52 -19.84
C ASP A 170 -23.65 17.98 -21.15
N ARG A 171 -24.95 17.63 -21.12
CA ARG A 171 -25.68 17.29 -22.34
C ARG A 171 -25.74 18.57 -23.18
N VAL A 172 -24.87 18.65 -24.18
CA VAL A 172 -25.06 19.58 -25.28
C VAL A 172 -26.15 18.97 -26.15
N ASP A 173 -27.40 19.31 -25.84
CA ASP A 173 -28.54 18.98 -26.68
C ASP A 173 -28.40 19.77 -28.00
N ALA A 174 -28.35 19.05 -29.12
CA ALA A 174 -28.38 19.57 -30.48
C ALA A 174 -29.76 19.35 -31.11
#